data_AF-A0A0K1JYN9-F1
#
_entry.id   AF-A0A0K1JYN9-F1
#
_cell.length_a   1.000
_cell.length_b   1.000
_cell.length_c   1.000
_cell.angle_alpha   90.00
_cell.angle_beta   90.00
_cell.angle_gamma   90.00
#
_symmetry.space_group_name_H-M   'P 1'
#
loop_
_entity.id
_entity.type
_entity.pdbx_description
1 polymer ?
#
loop_
_entity_poly.entity_id
_entity_poly.type
_entity_poly.pdbx_seq_one_letter_code
_entity_poly.pdbx_strand_id
1 'polypeptide(L)'
;MAQGAVSVAAQDATATIKRDSEAAKRLDEPSFQTREERLKSKPLDWNTTIGKPKRKAMTAAERKALETAKPESHEGGQPNPKADEEARKMHPEEWKDQK
;
A
#
# COMPACT_ATOMS: atom_id res chain seq x y z
N MET A 1 27.97 15.35 -38.16
CA MET A 1 27.96 15.31 -36.68
C MET A 1 26.51 15.32 -36.24
N ALA A 2 26.00 14.18 -35.75
CA ALA A 2 24.60 14.04 -35.35
C ALA A 2 24.38 14.73 -33.99
N GLN A 3 23.50 15.73 -33.96
CA GLN A 3 23.06 16.37 -32.72
C GLN A 3 22.01 15.45 -32.07
N GLY A 4 22.34 14.93 -30.89
CA GLY A 4 21.45 14.10 -30.10
C GLY A 4 20.32 14.93 -29.51
N ALA A 5 19.09 14.61 -29.89
CA ALA A 5 17.90 15.13 -29.26
C ALA A 5 17.79 14.54 -27.84
N VAL A 6 18.06 15.36 -26.82
CA VAL A 6 17.68 15.06 -25.44
C VAL A 6 16.16 15.17 -25.36
N SER A 7 15.50 14.02 -25.38
CA SER A 7 14.08 13.91 -25.03
C SER A 7 13.99 14.05 -23.51
N VAL A 8 13.57 15.23 -23.04
CA VAL A 8 13.22 15.47 -21.65
C VAL A 8 11.98 14.63 -21.37
N ALA A 9 12.13 13.54 -20.62
CA ALA A 9 11.01 12.78 -20.09
C ALA A 9 10.11 13.76 -19.33
N ALA A 10 8.89 13.96 -19.85
CA ALA A 10 7.87 14.77 -19.21
C ALA A 10 7.73 14.28 -17.77
N GLN A 11 8.05 15.14 -16.81
CA GLN A 11 7.73 14.89 -15.43
C GLN A 11 6.21 14.82 -15.37
N ASP A 12 5.66 13.63 -15.12
CA ASP A 12 4.24 13.45 -14.85
C ASP A 12 3.87 14.37 -13.68
N ALA A 13 3.28 15.53 -14.02
CA ALA A 13 2.84 16.50 -13.05
C ALA A 13 1.73 15.82 -12.23
N THR A 14 1.89 15.79 -10.90
CA THR A 14 0.87 15.25 -10.01
C THR A 14 -0.39 16.11 -10.13
N ALA A 15 -1.37 15.65 -10.90
CA ALA A 15 -2.63 16.35 -11.10
C ALA A 15 -3.57 16.09 -9.91
N THR A 16 -3.97 17.15 -9.21
CA THR A 16 -5.00 17.06 -8.17
C THR A 16 -6.37 17.05 -8.84
N ILE A 17 -7.02 15.89 -8.86
CA ILE A 17 -8.38 15.73 -9.39
C ILE A 17 -9.37 16.11 -8.28
N LYS A 18 -10.13 17.19 -8.47
CA LYS A 18 -11.22 17.58 -7.57
C LYS A 18 -12.46 16.74 -7.85
N ARG A 19 -13.25 16.40 -6.82
CA ARG A 19 -14.43 15.52 -6.91
C ARG A 19 -15.41 15.91 -8.03
N ASP A 20 -15.62 17.20 -8.25
CA ASP A 20 -16.58 17.69 -9.25
C ASP A 20 -15.96 18.00 -10.62
N SER A 21 -14.66 17.69 -10.81
CA SER A 21 -13.97 17.98 -12.07
C SER A 21 -14.36 17.00 -13.19
N GLU A 22 -14.35 17.49 -14.43
CA GLU A 22 -14.52 16.65 -15.64
C GLU A 22 -13.53 15.47 -15.67
N ALA A 23 -12.31 15.66 -15.14
CA ALA A 23 -11.33 14.60 -15.02
C ALA A 23 -11.75 13.50 -14.01
N ALA A 24 -12.47 13.86 -12.94
CA ALA A 24 -13.04 12.89 -12.00
C ALA A 24 -14.16 12.05 -12.64
N LYS A 25 -14.97 12.67 -13.51
CA LYS A 25 -16.07 12.00 -14.22
C LYS A 25 -15.59 11.05 -15.32
N ARG A 26 -14.33 11.17 -15.75
CA ARG A 26 -13.69 10.29 -16.75
C ARG A 26 -12.92 9.13 -16.11
N LEU A 27 -12.80 9.09 -14.78
CA LEU A 27 -12.33 7.89 -14.10
C LEU A 27 -13.46 6.86 -14.23
N ASP A 28 -13.18 5.80 -14.98
CA ASP A 28 -14.13 4.75 -15.36
C ASP A 28 -15.00 4.38 -14.16
N GLU A 29 -16.30 4.65 -14.28
CA GLU A 29 -17.26 4.26 -13.27
C GLU A 29 -17.20 2.73 -13.15
N PRO A 30 -17.18 2.15 -11.94
CA PRO A 30 -16.98 0.70 -11.80
C PRO A 30 -18.04 -0.06 -12.60
N SER A 31 -17.62 -0.66 -13.72
CA SER A 31 -18.51 -1.49 -14.54
C SER A 31 -18.94 -2.70 -13.72
N PHE A 32 -20.25 -2.91 -13.59
CA PHE A 32 -20.81 -4.06 -12.91
C PHE A 32 -20.49 -5.33 -13.70
N GLN A 33 -19.43 -6.04 -13.30
CA GLN A 33 -19.04 -7.31 -13.92
C GLN A 33 -19.93 -8.46 -13.44
N THR A 34 -20.34 -9.30 -14.39
CA THR A 34 -21.06 -10.55 -14.12
C THR A 34 -20.18 -11.53 -13.32
N ARG A 35 -20.81 -12.50 -12.62
CA ARG A 35 -20.09 -13.52 -11.84
C ARG A 35 -19.11 -14.32 -12.72
N GLU A 36 -19.50 -14.61 -13.95
CA GLU A 36 -18.67 -15.35 -14.91
C GLU A 36 -17.47 -14.55 -15.40
N GLU A 37 -17.64 -13.26 -15.67
CA GLU A 37 -16.53 -12.37 -16.00
C GLU A 37 -15.52 -12.25 -14.86
N ARG A 38 -16.00 -12.21 -13.61
CA ARG A 38 -15.14 -12.14 -12.43
C ARG A 38 -14.34 -13.42 -12.17
N LEU A 39 -14.90 -14.58 -12.54
CA LEU A 39 -14.19 -15.86 -12.44
C LEU A 39 -13.19 -16.04 -13.58
N LYS A 40 -13.44 -15.44 -14.75
CA LYS A 40 -12.54 -15.44 -15.91
C LYS A 40 -11.44 -14.38 -15.79
N SER A 41 -11.68 -13.31 -15.03
CA SER A 41 -10.66 -12.29 -14.81
C SER A 41 -9.50 -12.87 -14.01
N LYS A 42 -8.29 -12.71 -14.56
CA LYS A 42 -7.08 -13.10 -13.83
C LYS A 42 -6.94 -12.17 -12.63
N PRO A 43 -6.50 -12.68 -11.45
CA PRO A 43 -6.13 -11.83 -10.34
C PRO A 43 -5.15 -10.77 -10.83
N LEU A 44 -5.30 -9.56 -10.29
CA LEU A 44 -4.39 -8.47 -10.56
C LEU A 44 -2.99 -8.90 -10.13
N ASP A 45 -2.08 -9.07 -11.09
CA ASP A 45 -0.72 -9.49 -10.79
C ASP A 45 0.00 -8.31 -10.11
N TRP A 46 0.16 -8.43 -8.80
CA TRP A 46 0.77 -7.42 -7.95
C TRP A 46 2.20 -7.06 -8.39
N ASN A 47 2.92 -8.01 -9.01
CA ASN A 47 4.26 -7.77 -9.54
C ASN A 47 4.26 -6.90 -10.81
N THR A 48 3.17 -6.91 -11.57
CA THR A 48 3.04 -6.10 -12.80
C THR A 48 2.37 -4.75 -12.55
N THR A 49 1.45 -4.68 -11.58
CA THR A 49 0.58 -3.50 -11.40
C THR A 49 1.26 -2.35 -10.65
N ILE A 50 2.20 -2.63 -9.76
CA ILE A 50 2.87 -1.59 -8.94
C ILE A 50 4.26 -1.22 -9.49
N GLY A 51 4.74 -1.96 -10.49
CA GLY A 51 6.12 -1.87 -10.94
C GLY A 51 7.09 -2.34 -9.85
N LYS A 52 8.29 -2.78 -10.24
CA LYS A 52 9.34 -3.10 -9.27
C LYS A 52 9.86 -1.79 -8.68
N PRO A 53 9.87 -1.60 -7.35
CA PRO A 53 10.47 -0.41 -6.76
C PRO A 53 11.94 -0.32 -7.22
N LYS A 54 12.24 0.71 -8.01
CA LYS A 54 13.62 0.96 -8.46
C LYS A 54 14.41 1.49 -7.28
N ARG A 55 15.52 0.82 -6.94
CA ARG A 55 16.46 1.34 -5.94
C ARG A 55 17.01 2.67 -6.43
N LYS A 56 16.67 3.77 -5.75
CA LYS A 56 17.32 5.06 -5.93
C LYS A 56 18.64 5.05 -5.18
N ALA A 57 19.69 5.61 -5.77
CA ALA A 57 20.94 5.84 -5.06
C ALA A 57 20.69 6.91 -3.98
N MET A 58 20.95 6.58 -2.71
CA MET A 58 20.89 7.56 -1.63
C MET A 58 21.94 8.64 -1.84
N THR A 59 21.51 9.90 -1.70
CA THR A 59 22.42 11.05 -1.62
C THR A 59 23.26 10.98 -0.34
N ALA A 60 24.37 11.73 -0.30
CA ALA A 60 25.23 11.79 0.88
C ALA A 60 24.48 12.29 2.14
N ALA A 61 23.51 13.20 1.95
CA ALA A 61 22.68 13.72 3.03
C ALA A 61 21.73 12.65 3.58
N GLU A 62 21.07 11.87 2.72
CA GLU A 62 20.19 10.77 3.13
C GLU A 62 20.95 9.66 3.83
N ARG A 63 22.17 9.35 3.37
CA ARG A 63 23.02 8.34 4.00
C ARG A 63 23.42 8.75 5.42
N LYS A 64 23.81 10.02 5.61
CA LYS A 64 24.13 10.58 6.93
C LYS A 64 22.91 10.66 7.84
N ALA A 65 21.73 10.97 7.29
CA ALA A 65 20.47 10.97 8.03
C ALA A 65 20.11 9.55 8.51
N LEU A 66 20.34 8.52 7.69
CA LEU A 66 20.10 7.13 8.06
C LEU A 66 21.09 6.65 9.14
N GLU A 67 22.36 7.02 9.05
CA GLU A 67 23.38 6.69 10.06
C GLU A 67 23.11 7.32 11.42
N THR A 68 22.44 8.49 11.43
CA THR A 68 22.09 9.22 12.66
C THR A 68 20.67 8.93 13.15
N ALA A 69 19.86 8.22 12.36
CA ALA A 69 18.53 7.80 12.75
C ALA A 69 18.63 6.73 13.84
N LYS A 70 18.09 7.02 15.03
CA LYS A 70 17.91 6.00 16.07
C LYS A 70 16.71 5.13 15.69
N PRO A 71 16.86 3.79 15.63
CA PRO A 71 15.71 2.92 15.50
C PRO A 71 14.88 3.03 16.77
N GLU A 72 13.71 3.68 16.67
CA GLU A 72 12.73 3.69 17.74
C GLU A 72 12.06 2.32 17.78
N SER A 73 12.52 1.48 18.70
CA SER A 73 11.77 0.28 19.06
C SER A 73 10.70 0.72 20.05
N HIS A 74 9.46 0.78 19.59
CA HIS A 74 8.34 0.81 20.53
C HIS A 74 8.25 -0.59 21.13
N GLU A 75 8.71 -0.75 22.38
CA GLU A 75 8.25 -1.86 23.20
C GLU A 75 6.74 -1.79 23.21
N GLY A 76 6.08 -2.82 22.67
CA GLY A 76 4.63 -2.93 22.76
C GLY A 76 4.20 -2.70 24.21
N GLY A 77 3.09 -2.01 24.41
CA GLY A 77 2.57 -1.75 25.75
C GLY A 77 2.43 -3.05 26.55
N GLN A 78 2.48 -2.95 27.89
CA GLN A 78 2.28 -4.11 28.74
C GLN A 78 1.00 -4.86 28.33
N PRO A 79 1.03 -6.20 28.24
CA PRO A 79 -0.16 -6.98 27.95
C PRO A 79 -1.29 -6.62 28.91
N ASN A 80 -2.51 -6.43 28.39
CA ASN A 80 -3.65 -6.13 29.25
C ASN A 80 -3.91 -7.32 30.20
N PRO A 81 -3.81 -7.15 31.53
CA PRO A 81 -3.98 -8.25 32.48
C PRO A 81 -5.39 -8.84 32.47
N LYS A 82 -6.38 -8.10 31.95
CA LYS A 82 -7.78 -8.56 31.82
C LYS A 82 -8.11 -9.14 30.46
N ALA A 83 -7.16 -9.18 29.52
CA ALA A 83 -7.40 -9.69 28.18
C ALA A 83 -7.94 -11.12 28.19
N ASP A 84 -7.43 -11.97 29.09
CA ASP A 84 -7.84 -13.37 29.20
C ASP A 84 -9.27 -13.51 29.76
N GLU A 85 -9.63 -12.68 30.75
CA GLU A 85 -10.98 -12.66 31.32
C GLU A 85 -12.02 -12.15 30.31
N GLU A 86 -11.70 -11.09 29.57
CA GLU A 86 -12.57 -10.56 28.52
C GLU A 86 -12.71 -11.54 27.35
N ALA A 87 -11.62 -12.21 26.96
CA ALA A 87 -11.65 -13.23 25.92
C ALA A 87 -12.56 -14.40 26.30
N ARG A 88 -12.46 -14.91 27.54
CA ARG A 88 -13.34 -15.99 28.04
C ARG A 88 -14.81 -15.58 28.11
N LYS A 89 -15.09 -14.31 28.39
CA LYS A 89 -16.46 -13.78 28.41
C LYS A 89 -17.06 -13.63 27.01
N MET A 90 -16.24 -13.19 26.04
CA MET A 90 -16.67 -12.92 24.66
C MET A 90 -16.75 -14.20 23.83
N HIS A 91 -15.87 -15.17 24.10
CA HIS A 91 -15.76 -16.44 23.36
C HIS A 91 -15.86 -17.65 24.30
N PRO A 92 -17.02 -17.86 24.95
CA PRO A 92 -17.19 -18.96 25.90
C PRO A 92 -17.17 -20.34 25.23
N GLU A 93 -17.43 -20.43 23.92
CA GLU A 93 -17.44 -21.70 23.17
C GLU A 93 -16.01 -22.22 22.89
N GLU A 94 -15.06 -21.33 22.57
CA GLU A 94 -13.64 -21.71 22.32
C GLU A 94 -12.96 -22.37 23.52
N TRP A 95 -13.45 -22.10 24.74
CA TRP A 95 -12.90 -22.69 25.96
C TRP A 95 -13.51 -24.05 26.32
N LYS A 96 -14.69 -24.38 25.76
CA LYS A 96 -15.39 -25.64 26.05
C LYS A 96 -14.83 -26.82 25.27
N ASP A 97 -14.21 -26.56 24.11
CA ASP A 97 -13.65 -27.58 23.22
C ASP A 97 -12.21 -28.03 23.58
N GLN A 98 -11.65 -27.54 24.69
CA GLN A 98 -10.34 -27.98 25.21
C GLN A 98 -10.42 -29.09 26.27
N LYS A 99 -11.49 -29.87 26.30
CA LYS A 99 -11.68 -30.99 27.23
C LYS A 99 -11.62 -32.33 26.52
#